data_AF-A0A8H7GMH6-F1
#
_entry.id   AF-A0A8H7GMH6-F1
#
_cell.length_a   1.000
_cell.length_b   1.000
_cell.length_c   1.000
_cell.angle_alpha   90.00
_cell.angle_beta   90.00
_cell.angle_gamma   90.00
#
_symmetry.space_group_name_H-M   'P 1'
#
loop_
_entity.id
_entity.type
_entity.pdbx_description
1 polymer ?
#
loop_
_entity_poly.entity_id
_entity_poly.type
_entity_poly.pdbx_seq_one_letter_code
_entity_poly.pdbx_strand_id
1 'polypeptide(L)'
;MPQSNEISLHAEPSLYGSSQDRFVQNENDLSVAELIPRILQERKSFLNISEELIAEEIERELMPIDAEEDFSETPAGMLENGQTPEDEESSEETFQKQKLELLTHIGSALNETSLSLDFVSLLMSAEKPNITKSTISPHLSKTAPLGSLSADRLSRETDDAKTEQNKKLAAAIGMGWKYQSLCNVTTLFRDAAAQLRGQVAVEKTYWEQISRVLAHDEVLYKLRDPLNNSRAIGVQYGYGDSGLSYHDKGHAVLRKNANGDVSFCPLAEAGKPALNKYTRVRILSKVDGDYMLTGQLAFRKEEFEKFGEDPLISDIEKARYFLFEDDLFYHMTREAKNLISYGVSIIADKIIVEMWDQMIEFESVFYDENEESGDYQHTTAEMSRHNKKAQDTLSFLKLMLCCYFQYRVRLKQKMPTLHTKWKQANSHPLLLRPLVGHTRHQTNFRKMGQILQNSCANLDPSVTHRVTEQMYANLGGHVTSPFEKAVQRPVSLFTLVVEKSRSRTTEIFVDLVVKLTVSKFCSVQDLEGNQNGSNVLQLEFTDLIDVGESLEWTLANFIEEP
;
A
#
# COMPACT_ATOMS: atom_id res chain seq x y z
N MET A 1 -68.65 34.63 41.96
CA MET A 1 -68.46 34.99 43.39
C MET A 1 -68.93 33.78 44.20
N PRO A 2 -68.11 33.13 45.04
CA PRO A 2 -66.85 33.58 45.63
C PRO A 2 -65.62 32.74 45.20
N GLN A 3 -64.46 33.34 45.45
CA GLN A 3 -63.12 32.78 45.37
C GLN A 3 -62.93 31.71 46.46
N SER A 4 -62.32 30.58 46.11
CA SER A 4 -61.72 29.66 47.07
C SER A 4 -60.20 29.79 46.99
N ASN A 5 -59.71 30.68 47.84
CA ASN A 5 -58.36 30.87 48.36
C ASN A 5 -57.29 29.88 47.88
N GLU A 6 -56.36 30.39 47.08
CA GLU A 6 -54.97 29.96 47.13
C GLU A 6 -54.48 30.11 48.57
N ILE A 7 -54.15 28.99 49.20
CA ILE A 7 -53.47 28.99 50.50
C ILE A 7 -52.01 29.34 50.19
N SER A 8 -51.70 30.63 50.12
CA SER A 8 -50.31 31.08 50.20
C SER A 8 -49.84 30.88 51.64
N LEU A 9 -48.87 29.97 51.82
CA LEU A 9 -48.16 29.83 53.08
C LEU A 9 -47.37 31.13 53.33
N HIS A 10 -47.95 32.06 54.09
CA HIS A 10 -47.20 33.16 54.70
C HIS A 10 -46.34 32.61 55.83
N ALA A 11 -45.19 32.02 55.47
CA ALA A 11 -44.11 31.75 56.41
C ALA A 11 -43.21 33.00 56.49
N GLU A 12 -42.81 33.40 57.70
CA GLU A 12 -41.95 34.57 57.90
C GLU A 12 -40.58 34.44 57.19
N PRO A 13 -40.01 35.52 56.62
CA PRO A 13 -38.70 35.48 55.94
C PRO A 13 -37.52 35.12 56.87
N SER A 14 -37.73 35.14 58.19
CA SER A 14 -36.75 34.79 59.22
C SER A 14 -36.64 33.28 59.50
N LEU A 15 -37.58 32.47 58.99
CA LEU A 15 -37.58 31.01 59.10
C LEU A 15 -36.84 30.31 57.94
N TYR A 16 -36.55 31.03 56.86
CA TYR A 16 -35.66 30.58 55.78
C TYR A 16 -34.28 31.23 55.92
N GLY A 17 -33.57 30.92 56.99
CA GLY A 17 -32.12 30.92 56.93
C GLY A 17 -31.70 29.74 56.06
N SER A 18 -31.37 29.99 54.79
CA SER A 18 -30.80 29.01 53.83
C SER A 18 -31.38 27.60 53.96
N SER A 19 -32.69 27.43 53.84
CA SER A 19 -33.29 26.10 53.70
C SER A 19 -33.10 25.63 52.26
N GLN A 20 -31.84 25.45 51.84
CA GLN A 20 -31.54 24.48 50.80
C GLN A 20 -32.07 23.15 51.33
N ASP A 21 -32.94 22.51 50.57
CA ASP A 21 -33.38 21.17 50.89
C ASP A 21 -32.11 20.29 51.00
N ARG A 22 -31.84 19.71 52.18
CA ARG A 22 -30.56 19.03 52.46
C ARG A 22 -30.31 17.84 51.51
N PHE A 23 -31.35 17.39 50.84
CA PHE A 23 -31.32 16.29 49.88
C PHE A 23 -31.27 16.75 48.40
N VAL A 24 -31.47 18.04 48.12
CA VAL A 24 -31.27 18.63 46.80
C VAL A 24 -29.90 19.28 46.79
N GLN A 25 -28.92 18.60 46.19
CA GLN A 25 -27.57 19.12 46.07
C GLN A 25 -27.55 20.34 45.14
N ASN A 26 -26.90 21.42 45.55
CA ASN A 26 -26.67 22.56 44.67
C ASN A 26 -25.76 22.16 43.52
N GLU A 27 -26.19 22.39 42.28
CA GLU A 27 -25.41 22.05 41.08
C GLU A 27 -24.03 22.75 41.04
N ASN A 28 -23.91 23.88 41.73
CA ASN A 28 -22.68 24.67 41.82
C ASN A 28 -21.69 24.17 42.89
N ASP A 29 -22.10 23.26 43.78
CA ASP A 29 -21.26 22.72 44.86
C ASP A 29 -20.79 21.27 44.60
N LEU A 30 -21.14 20.66 43.44
CA LEU A 30 -20.69 19.30 43.13
C LEU A 30 -19.18 19.24 42.97
N SER A 31 -18.60 18.15 43.50
CA SER A 31 -17.20 17.86 43.29
C SER A 31 -16.94 17.51 41.83
N VAL A 32 -15.76 17.86 41.31
CA VAL A 32 -15.32 17.47 39.96
C VAL A 32 -15.43 15.95 39.75
N ALA A 33 -15.23 15.15 40.79
CA ALA A 33 -15.38 13.70 40.74
C ALA A 33 -16.83 13.22 40.51
N GLU A 34 -17.84 14.04 40.83
CA GLU A 34 -19.26 13.76 40.62
C GLU A 34 -19.76 14.37 39.29
N LEU A 35 -19.19 15.51 38.89
CA LEU A 35 -19.48 16.17 37.62
C LEU A 35 -18.99 15.36 36.42
N ILE A 36 -17.78 14.79 36.49
CA ILE A 36 -17.21 13.97 35.40
C ILE A 36 -18.14 12.82 34.96
N PRO A 37 -18.62 11.93 35.86
CA PRO A 37 -19.53 10.85 35.47
C PRO A 37 -20.88 11.37 34.95
N ARG A 38 -21.40 12.49 35.48
CA ARG A 38 -22.64 13.10 35.00
C ARG A 38 -22.48 13.65 33.57
N ILE A 39 -21.40 14.37 33.30
CA ILE A 39 -21.08 14.86 31.95
C ILE A 39 -20.85 13.70 30.98
N LEU A 40 -20.17 12.64 31.41
CA LEU A 40 -20.03 11.42 30.60
C LEU A 40 -21.38 10.73 30.34
N GLN A 41 -22.31 10.75 31.29
CA GLN A 41 -23.64 10.18 31.11
C GLN A 41 -24.50 11.02 30.14
N GLU A 42 -24.41 12.34 30.23
CA GLU A 42 -25.17 13.28 29.39
C GLU A 42 -24.57 13.41 27.98
N ARG A 43 -23.24 13.46 27.84
CA ARG A 43 -22.53 13.78 26.59
C ARG A 43 -21.69 12.64 26.01
N LYS A 44 -21.56 11.51 26.70
CA LYS A 44 -20.83 10.29 26.32
C LYS A 44 -19.31 10.42 26.15
N SER A 45 -18.79 11.57 25.71
CA SER A 45 -17.35 11.80 25.48
C SER A 45 -16.95 13.25 25.74
N PHE A 46 -15.75 13.44 26.29
CA PHE A 46 -15.15 14.77 26.47
C PHE A 46 -14.46 15.31 25.21
N LEU A 47 -14.17 14.45 24.22
CA LEU A 47 -13.39 14.84 23.03
C LEU A 47 -14.17 15.78 22.10
N ASN A 48 -15.50 15.66 22.09
CA ASN A 48 -16.37 16.44 21.21
C ASN A 48 -16.94 17.69 21.91
N ILE A 49 -16.50 17.97 23.13
CA ILE A 49 -16.95 19.12 23.91
C ILE A 49 -16.02 20.29 23.60
N SER A 50 -16.46 21.18 22.69
CA SER A 50 -15.81 22.47 22.46
C SER A 50 -16.60 23.60 23.13
N GLU A 51 -15.89 24.64 23.56
CA GLU A 51 -16.49 25.84 24.16
C GLU A 51 -17.49 26.52 23.21
N GLU A 52 -17.19 26.50 21.91
CA GLU A 52 -18.06 27.06 20.86
C GLU A 52 -19.43 26.34 20.79
N LEU A 53 -19.45 24.99 20.83
CA LEU A 53 -20.69 24.23 20.79
C LEU A 53 -21.54 24.41 22.06
N ILE A 54 -20.89 24.54 23.22
CA ILE A 54 -21.58 24.80 24.49
C ILE A 54 -22.18 26.21 24.51
N ALA A 55 -21.45 27.20 23.99
CA ALA A 55 -21.94 28.57 23.89
C ALA A 55 -23.18 28.66 22.99
N GLU A 56 -23.17 28.00 21.82
CA GLU A 56 -24.33 27.93 20.93
C GLU A 56 -25.54 27.23 21.58
N GLU A 57 -25.31 26.22 22.42
CA GLU A 57 -26.38 25.52 23.14
C GLU A 57 -26.99 26.37 24.25
N ILE A 58 -26.15 27.06 25.02
CA ILE A 58 -26.60 28.01 26.05
C ILE A 58 -27.40 29.15 25.41
N GLU A 59 -26.98 29.65 24.24
CA GLU A 59 -27.73 30.66 23.49
C GLU A 59 -29.08 30.14 22.99
N ARG A 60 -29.18 28.86 22.58
CA ARG A 60 -30.46 28.23 22.22
C ARG A 60 -31.39 28.06 23.41
N GLU A 61 -30.86 27.70 24.59
CA GLU A 61 -31.66 27.55 25.81
C GLU A 61 -32.11 28.90 26.41
N LEU A 62 -31.33 29.96 26.19
CA LEU A 62 -31.65 31.32 26.66
C LEU A 62 -32.67 32.06 25.78
N MET A 63 -33.01 31.54 24.59
CA MET A 63 -34.11 32.11 23.80
C MET A 63 -35.45 31.77 24.46
N PRO A 64 -36.24 32.78 24.89
CA PRO A 64 -37.59 32.52 25.41
C PRO A 64 -38.45 31.93 24.29
N ILE A 65 -39.18 30.86 24.64
CA ILE A 65 -40.23 30.25 23.80
C ILE A 65 -41.34 31.30 23.62
N ASP A 66 -41.20 32.14 22.61
CA ASP A 66 -42.26 33.00 22.07
C ASP A 66 -41.87 33.43 20.64
N ALA A 67 -42.03 32.51 19.70
CA ALA A 67 -42.24 32.81 18.28
C ALA A 67 -42.82 31.57 17.59
N GLU A 68 -44.14 31.51 17.50
CA GLU A 68 -44.80 30.80 16.41
C GLU A 68 -44.45 31.53 15.10
N GLU A 69 -43.69 30.90 14.21
CA GLU A 69 -44.04 30.77 12.78
C GLU A 69 -43.09 29.80 12.04
N ASP A 70 -43.68 28.62 11.76
CA ASP A 70 -43.69 27.90 10.48
C ASP A 70 -42.40 27.22 9.96
N PHE A 71 -42.20 25.96 10.40
CA PHE A 71 -41.93 24.88 9.45
C PHE A 71 -42.85 23.69 9.78
N SER A 72 -43.84 23.52 8.93
CA SER A 72 -44.82 22.45 8.94
C SER A 72 -44.27 21.16 8.29
N GLU A 73 -44.75 20.04 8.84
CA GLU A 73 -44.77 18.67 8.30
C GLU A 73 -43.50 17.81 8.38
N THR A 74 -43.37 17.05 9.48
CA THR A 74 -43.66 15.59 9.48
C THR A 74 -43.67 15.03 10.92
N PRO A 75 -44.44 13.94 11.18
CA PRO A 75 -45.24 13.83 12.39
C PRO A 75 -44.49 13.27 13.62
N ALA A 76 -44.42 14.09 14.66
CA ALA A 76 -44.22 13.65 16.04
C ALA A 76 -45.46 12.90 16.53
N GLY A 77 -45.48 11.59 16.28
CA GLY A 77 -46.60 10.73 16.66
C GLY A 77 -46.25 9.25 16.75
N MET A 78 -44.98 8.88 16.93
CA MET A 78 -44.53 7.52 17.31
C MET A 78 -43.11 7.58 17.91
N LEU A 79 -42.97 8.17 19.11
CA LEU A 79 -41.78 7.96 19.94
C LEU A 79 -42.19 7.62 21.38
N GLU A 80 -43.16 6.72 21.50
CA GLU A 80 -43.32 5.87 22.67
C GLU A 80 -43.14 4.43 22.20
N ASN A 81 -41.89 4.12 21.84
CA ASN A 81 -41.37 2.76 21.90
C ASN A 81 -39.88 2.90 22.20
N GLY A 82 -39.52 2.65 23.45
CA GLY A 82 -38.15 2.65 23.93
C GLY A 82 -37.35 1.55 23.26
N GLN A 83 -36.87 1.82 22.05
CA GLN A 83 -35.69 1.20 21.47
C GLN A 83 -34.78 2.33 21.03
N THR A 84 -34.12 2.92 22.03
CA THR A 84 -32.79 3.49 21.82
C THR A 84 -31.93 2.46 21.08
N PRO A 85 -31.05 2.85 20.15
CA PRO A 85 -30.05 1.94 19.64
C PRO A 85 -29.20 1.48 20.84
N GLU A 86 -29.45 0.25 21.28
CA GLU A 86 -28.61 -0.45 22.25
C GLU A 86 -27.20 -0.54 21.66
N ASP A 87 -26.25 -0.02 22.45
CA ASP A 87 -24.90 -0.54 22.61
C ASP A 87 -23.98 -0.56 21.39
N GLU A 88 -23.22 0.51 21.22
CA GLU A 88 -21.78 0.36 21.02
C GLU A 88 -21.06 0.41 22.39
N GLU A 89 -21.53 -0.35 23.39
CA GLU A 89 -20.59 -0.84 24.41
C GLU A 89 -19.50 -1.57 23.59
N SER A 90 -18.21 -1.22 23.78
CA SER A 90 -17.14 -1.90 23.06
C SER A 90 -17.34 -3.40 23.20
N SER A 91 -17.20 -4.18 22.11
CA SER A 91 -17.36 -5.64 22.17
C SER A 91 -16.49 -6.28 23.26
N GLU A 92 -15.43 -5.60 23.69
CA GLU A 92 -14.60 -6.00 24.80
C GLU A 92 -15.24 -5.73 26.18
N GLU A 93 -15.94 -4.61 26.36
CA GLU A 93 -16.64 -4.26 27.60
C GLU A 93 -17.83 -5.19 27.85
N THR A 94 -18.66 -5.43 26.84
CA THR A 94 -19.75 -6.41 26.90
C THR A 94 -19.22 -7.80 27.27
N PHE A 95 -18.10 -8.22 26.66
CA PHE A 95 -17.45 -9.48 26.96
C PHE A 95 -16.93 -9.54 28.42
N GLN A 96 -16.29 -8.49 28.92
CA GLN A 96 -15.82 -8.45 30.31
C GLN A 96 -16.99 -8.47 31.30
N LYS A 97 -18.07 -7.75 31.00
CA LYS A 97 -19.31 -7.74 31.80
C LYS A 97 -19.93 -9.14 31.88
N GLN A 98 -20.13 -9.80 30.73
CA GLN A 98 -20.63 -11.17 30.67
C GLN A 98 -19.71 -12.16 31.40
N LYS A 99 -18.39 -11.98 31.29
CA LYS A 99 -17.41 -12.81 32.02
C LYS A 99 -17.52 -12.62 33.53
N LEU A 100 -17.71 -11.39 34.01
CA LEU A 100 -17.90 -11.12 35.43
C LEU A 100 -19.20 -11.73 35.94
N GLU A 101 -20.31 -11.57 35.22
CA GLU A 101 -21.59 -12.20 35.54
C GLU A 101 -21.47 -13.74 35.58
N LEU A 102 -20.78 -14.34 34.61
CA LEU A 102 -20.53 -15.78 34.63
C LEU A 102 -19.75 -16.20 35.89
N LEU A 103 -18.73 -15.43 36.27
CA LEU A 103 -17.94 -15.71 37.48
C LEU A 103 -18.77 -15.57 38.76
N THR A 104 -19.68 -14.60 38.86
CA THR A 104 -20.56 -14.47 40.04
C THR A 104 -21.54 -15.63 40.14
N HIS A 105 -22.14 -16.05 39.02
CA HIS A 105 -23.02 -17.23 38.98
C HIS A 105 -22.28 -18.51 39.35
N ILE A 106 -21.07 -18.73 38.83
CA ILE A 106 -20.23 -19.88 39.18
C ILE A 106 -19.87 -19.83 40.67
N GLY A 107 -19.48 -18.66 41.20
CA GLY A 107 -19.15 -18.49 42.61
C GLY A 107 -20.33 -18.80 43.54
N SER A 108 -21.53 -18.34 43.19
CA SER A 108 -22.76 -18.63 43.93
C SER A 108 -23.08 -20.13 43.92
N ALA A 109 -23.03 -20.78 42.76
CA ALA A 109 -23.26 -22.23 42.64
C ALA A 109 -22.20 -23.05 43.42
N LEU A 110 -20.94 -22.63 43.39
CA LEU A 110 -19.86 -23.26 44.15
C LEU A 110 -20.09 -23.13 45.66
N ASN A 111 -20.54 -21.96 46.13
CA ASN A 111 -20.86 -21.77 47.54
C ASN A 111 -22.03 -22.66 47.99
N GLU A 112 -23.11 -22.73 47.20
CA GLU A 112 -24.28 -23.54 47.53
C GLU A 112 -23.98 -25.05 47.55
N THR A 113 -23.17 -25.51 46.60
CA THR A 113 -22.70 -26.90 46.56
C THR A 113 -21.73 -27.20 47.70
N SER A 114 -20.91 -26.23 48.13
CA SER A 114 -20.04 -26.36 49.29
C SER A 114 -20.84 -26.47 50.60
N LEU A 115 -21.90 -25.68 50.76
CA LEU A 115 -22.83 -25.78 51.89
C LEU A 115 -23.53 -27.15 51.92
N SER A 116 -23.95 -27.65 50.75
CA SER A 116 -24.57 -28.98 50.62
C SER A 116 -23.58 -30.10 50.99
N LEU A 117 -22.32 -29.98 50.55
CA LEU A 117 -21.25 -30.92 50.89
C LEU A 117 -20.96 -30.92 52.40
N ASP A 118 -20.92 -29.74 53.02
CA ASP A 118 -20.76 -29.56 54.46
C ASP A 118 -21.90 -30.20 55.24
N PHE A 119 -23.15 -30.00 54.79
CA PHE A 119 -24.34 -30.60 55.40
C PHE A 119 -24.29 -32.13 55.38
N VAL A 120 -24.02 -32.73 54.21
CA VAL A 120 -23.92 -34.20 54.08
C VAL A 120 -22.72 -34.75 54.85
N SER A 121 -21.59 -34.06 54.82
CA SER A 121 -20.38 -34.45 55.56
C SER A 121 -20.63 -34.44 57.07
N LEU A 122 -21.38 -33.45 57.57
CA LEU A 122 -21.75 -33.37 58.98
C LEU A 122 -22.72 -34.49 59.36
N LEU A 123 -23.71 -34.80 58.52
CA LEU A 123 -24.62 -35.93 58.75
C LEU A 123 -23.87 -37.28 58.79
N MET A 124 -22.96 -37.52 57.84
CA MET A 124 -22.18 -38.77 57.79
C MET A 124 -21.11 -38.87 58.89
N SER A 125 -20.72 -37.75 59.50
CA SER A 125 -19.68 -37.72 60.53
C SER A 125 -20.07 -38.46 61.81
N ALA A 126 -21.37 -38.72 62.02
CA ALA A 126 -21.88 -39.55 63.11
C ALA A 126 -21.41 -41.02 63.02
N GLU A 127 -21.28 -41.57 61.81
CA GLU A 127 -20.86 -42.97 61.60
C GLU A 127 -19.41 -43.11 61.11
N LYS A 128 -18.94 -42.17 60.27
CA LYS A 128 -17.63 -42.27 59.59
C LYS A 128 -16.79 -41.00 59.72
N PRO A 129 -16.35 -40.64 60.95
CA PRO A 129 -15.70 -39.36 61.23
C PRO A 129 -14.36 -39.17 60.49
N ASN A 130 -13.62 -40.26 60.22
CA ASN A 130 -12.30 -40.17 59.59
C ASN A 130 -12.35 -39.69 58.12
N ILE A 131 -13.43 -40.01 57.41
CA ILE A 131 -13.59 -39.65 55.99
C ILE A 131 -14.17 -38.23 55.88
N THR A 132 -15.16 -37.92 56.70
CA THR A 132 -15.91 -36.66 56.65
C THR A 132 -15.14 -35.46 57.21
N LYS A 133 -14.17 -35.68 58.10
CA LYS A 133 -13.31 -34.62 58.63
C LYS A 133 -12.45 -33.97 57.55
N SER A 134 -12.18 -34.66 56.43
CA SER A 134 -11.42 -34.11 55.31
C SER A 134 -12.28 -33.33 54.32
N THR A 135 -13.60 -33.54 54.30
CA THR A 135 -14.53 -32.91 53.34
C THR A 135 -15.30 -31.74 53.93
N ILE A 136 -15.38 -31.66 55.26
CA ILE A 136 -16.00 -30.54 55.97
C ILE A 136 -15.12 -29.29 55.91
N SER A 137 -15.75 -28.12 55.75
CA SER A 137 -15.04 -26.86 55.78
C SER A 137 -14.40 -26.60 57.15
N PRO A 138 -13.21 -25.96 57.18
CA PRO A 138 -12.51 -25.69 58.43
C PRO A 138 -13.28 -24.72 59.34
N HIS A 139 -14.14 -23.87 58.77
CA HIS A 139 -15.02 -22.99 59.53
C HIS A 139 -16.08 -23.82 60.29
N LEU A 140 -16.77 -24.73 59.61
CA LEU A 140 -17.81 -25.57 60.22
C LEU A 140 -17.24 -26.55 61.24
N SER A 141 -16.05 -27.11 60.98
CA SER A 141 -15.37 -28.03 61.92
C SER A 141 -15.03 -27.41 63.28
N LYS A 142 -14.91 -26.08 63.35
CA LYS A 142 -14.63 -25.34 64.59
C LYS A 142 -15.89 -24.94 65.34
N THR A 143 -17.01 -24.74 64.64
CA THR A 143 -18.26 -24.23 65.23
C THR A 143 -19.20 -25.34 65.68
N ALA A 144 -19.23 -26.48 64.97
CA ALA A 144 -20.10 -27.61 65.28
C ALA A 144 -19.28 -28.88 65.54
N PRO A 145 -19.60 -29.66 66.59
CA PRO A 145 -18.98 -30.95 66.80
C PRO A 145 -19.44 -31.96 65.73
N LEU A 146 -18.57 -32.93 65.43
CA LEU A 146 -18.90 -34.03 64.52
C LEU A 146 -20.10 -34.82 65.06
N GLY A 147 -21.02 -35.19 64.17
CA GLY A 147 -22.24 -35.95 64.48
C GLY A 147 -23.41 -35.12 65.02
N SER A 148 -23.42 -33.80 64.83
CA SER A 148 -24.51 -32.94 65.33
C SER A 148 -25.85 -33.07 64.58
N LEU A 149 -25.90 -33.81 63.47
CA LEU A 149 -27.14 -34.10 62.73
C LEU A 149 -27.46 -35.59 62.82
N SER A 150 -28.75 -35.90 62.99
CA SER A 150 -29.30 -37.26 62.92
C SER A 150 -30.33 -37.35 61.80
N ALA A 151 -30.50 -38.56 61.25
CA ALA A 151 -31.57 -38.86 60.30
C ALA A 151 -32.60 -39.76 60.98
N ASP A 152 -33.82 -39.26 61.17
CA ASP A 152 -34.92 -40.02 61.76
C ASP A 152 -36.01 -40.33 60.71
N ARG A 153 -36.66 -41.48 60.86
CA ARG A 153 -37.75 -41.93 59.98
C ARG A 153 -39.06 -41.35 60.48
N LEU A 154 -39.39 -40.15 60.03
CA LEU A 154 -40.72 -39.57 60.21
C LEU A 154 -41.76 -40.42 59.45
N SER A 155 -42.76 -40.95 60.15
CA SER A 155 -43.94 -41.54 59.50
C SER A 155 -44.64 -40.44 58.71
N ARG A 156 -45.04 -40.76 57.48
CA ARG A 156 -45.67 -39.82 56.55
C ARG A 156 -47.15 -39.66 56.94
N GLU A 157 -47.41 -39.24 58.17
CA GLU A 157 -48.76 -39.18 58.71
C GLU A 157 -49.32 -37.76 58.61
N THR A 158 -50.54 -37.69 58.07
CA THR A 158 -51.53 -36.59 58.01
C THR A 158 -51.62 -35.81 56.69
N ASP A 159 -52.83 -35.88 56.10
CA ASP A 159 -53.34 -35.31 54.84
C ASP A 159 -52.93 -36.00 53.51
N ASP A 160 -53.29 -37.27 53.34
CA ASP A 160 -53.14 -38.01 52.06
C ASP A 160 -53.78 -37.29 50.86
N ALA A 161 -54.92 -36.62 51.05
CA ALA A 161 -55.60 -35.90 49.99
C ALA A 161 -54.84 -34.62 49.53
N LYS A 162 -54.35 -33.80 50.47
CA LYS A 162 -53.57 -32.59 50.14
C LYS A 162 -52.17 -32.94 49.64
N THR A 163 -51.58 -34.01 50.18
CA THR A 163 -50.25 -34.48 49.78
C THR A 163 -50.26 -35.09 48.37
N GLU A 164 -51.28 -35.86 48.00
CA GLU A 164 -51.48 -36.33 46.62
C GLU A 164 -51.77 -35.19 45.64
N GLN A 165 -52.58 -34.20 46.04
CA GLN A 165 -52.84 -33.03 45.21
C GLN A 165 -51.58 -32.19 45.00
N ASN A 166 -50.77 -31.97 46.03
CA ASN A 166 -49.49 -31.28 45.94
C ASN A 166 -48.46 -32.05 45.08
N LYS A 167 -48.42 -33.39 45.15
CA LYS A 167 -47.59 -34.20 44.26
C LYS A 167 -48.02 -34.09 42.80
N LYS A 168 -49.32 -34.12 42.52
CA LYS A 168 -49.85 -33.96 41.16
C LYS A 168 -49.56 -32.56 40.61
N LEU A 169 -49.70 -31.52 41.43
CA LEU A 169 -49.31 -30.16 41.08
C LEU A 169 -47.80 -30.06 40.83
N ALA A 170 -46.96 -30.60 41.70
CA ALA A 170 -45.51 -30.62 41.51
C ALA A 170 -45.08 -31.37 40.25
N ALA A 171 -45.73 -32.51 39.93
CA ALA A 171 -45.48 -33.26 38.71
C ALA A 171 -45.94 -32.48 37.45
N ALA A 172 -47.08 -31.80 37.51
CA ALA A 172 -47.55 -30.94 36.43
C ALA A 172 -46.61 -29.74 36.21
N ILE A 173 -46.14 -29.11 37.28
CA ILE A 173 -45.14 -28.02 37.23
C ILE A 173 -43.83 -28.53 36.64
N GLY A 174 -43.34 -29.70 37.07
CA GLY A 174 -42.13 -30.32 36.52
C GLY A 174 -42.25 -30.64 35.03
N MET A 175 -43.41 -31.14 34.58
CA MET A 175 -43.70 -31.31 33.15
C MET A 175 -43.76 -29.98 32.41
N GLY A 176 -44.35 -28.95 33.00
CA GLY A 176 -44.39 -27.59 32.46
C GLY A 176 -43.00 -26.99 32.26
N TRP A 177 -42.13 -27.08 33.27
CA TRP A 177 -40.74 -26.63 33.18
C TRP A 177 -39.95 -27.38 32.10
N LYS A 178 -40.16 -28.69 31.98
CA LYS A 178 -39.54 -29.49 30.91
C LYS A 178 -40.03 -29.07 29.52
N TYR A 179 -41.32 -28.82 29.38
CA TYR A 179 -41.91 -28.34 28.12
C TYR A 179 -41.38 -26.95 27.75
N GLN A 180 -41.35 -26.02 28.71
CA GLN A 180 -40.77 -24.69 28.53
C GLN A 180 -39.30 -24.77 28.14
N SER A 181 -38.52 -25.62 28.80
CA SER A 181 -37.11 -25.86 28.44
C SER A 181 -36.97 -26.38 27.00
N LEU A 182 -37.80 -27.33 26.57
CA LEU A 182 -37.80 -27.81 25.18
C LEU A 182 -38.16 -26.71 24.19
N CYS A 183 -39.17 -25.90 24.48
CA CYS A 183 -39.51 -24.74 23.66
C CYS A 183 -38.32 -23.78 23.54
N ASN A 184 -37.68 -23.43 24.65
CA ASN A 184 -36.51 -22.54 24.67
C ASN A 184 -35.33 -23.12 23.86
N VAL A 185 -35.12 -24.44 23.92
CA VAL A 185 -34.09 -25.11 23.11
C VAL A 185 -34.44 -25.05 21.62
N THR A 186 -35.70 -25.25 21.26
CA THR A 186 -36.12 -25.16 19.85
C THR A 186 -36.01 -23.74 19.29
N THR A 187 -36.33 -22.71 20.08
CA THR A 187 -36.16 -21.31 19.68
C THR A 187 -34.67 -20.99 19.53
N LEU A 188 -33.83 -21.37 20.49
CA LEU A 188 -32.38 -21.18 20.41
C LEU A 188 -31.77 -21.82 19.16
N PHE A 189 -32.16 -23.05 18.82
CA PHE A 189 -31.69 -23.69 17.58
C PHE A 189 -32.20 -22.99 16.32
N ARG A 190 -33.42 -22.46 16.35
CA ARG A 190 -33.99 -21.71 15.22
C ARG A 190 -33.23 -20.41 14.99
N ASP A 191 -32.92 -19.70 16.06
CA ASP A 191 -32.21 -18.42 16.03
C ASP A 191 -30.76 -18.63 15.61
N ALA A 192 -30.07 -19.63 16.17
CA ALA A 192 -28.74 -20.03 15.75
C ALA A 192 -28.71 -20.43 14.26
N ALA A 193 -29.72 -21.17 13.78
CA ALA A 193 -29.84 -21.51 12.36
C ALA A 193 -30.08 -20.28 11.48
N ALA A 194 -30.84 -19.28 11.94
CA ALA A 194 -31.04 -18.03 11.23
C ALA A 194 -29.74 -17.21 11.13
N GLN A 195 -29.00 -17.08 12.25
CA GLN A 195 -27.70 -16.41 12.29
C GLN A 195 -26.67 -17.09 11.39
N LEU A 196 -26.57 -18.42 11.44
CA LEU A 196 -25.68 -19.19 10.58
C LEU A 196 -26.01 -19.03 9.09
N ARG A 197 -27.30 -18.98 8.72
CA ARG A 197 -27.69 -18.68 7.33
C ARG A 197 -27.24 -17.28 6.90
N GLY A 198 -27.34 -16.29 7.78
CA GLY A 198 -26.80 -14.95 7.53
C GLY A 198 -25.29 -14.98 7.28
N GLN A 199 -24.53 -15.68 8.13
CA GLN A 199 -23.08 -15.82 7.94
C GLN A 199 -22.72 -16.59 6.66
N VAL A 200 -23.48 -17.61 6.28
CA VAL A 200 -23.28 -18.34 5.02
C VAL A 200 -23.53 -17.44 3.81
N ALA A 201 -24.48 -16.51 3.86
CA ALA A 201 -24.71 -15.56 2.79
C ALA A 201 -23.53 -14.59 2.61
N VAL A 202 -22.99 -14.08 3.72
CA VAL A 202 -21.77 -13.25 3.75
C VAL A 202 -20.54 -14.03 3.26
N GLU A 203 -20.44 -15.31 3.63
CA GLU A 203 -19.34 -16.16 3.18
C GLU A 203 -19.46 -16.49 1.68
N LYS A 204 -20.69 -16.64 1.18
CA LYS A 204 -20.95 -16.85 -0.25
C LYS A 204 -20.45 -15.67 -1.08
N THR A 205 -20.75 -14.43 -0.70
CA THR A 205 -20.28 -13.24 -1.43
C THR A 205 -18.75 -13.14 -1.42
N TYR A 206 -18.11 -13.47 -0.30
CA TYR A 206 -16.65 -13.56 -0.18
C TYR A 206 -16.04 -14.57 -1.17
N TRP A 207 -16.54 -15.81 -1.21
CA TRP A 207 -16.03 -16.83 -2.13
C TRP A 207 -16.34 -16.53 -3.60
N GLU A 208 -17.48 -15.87 -3.88
CA GLU A 208 -17.79 -15.40 -5.23
C GLU A 208 -16.74 -14.38 -5.72
N GLN A 209 -16.37 -13.41 -4.89
CA GLN A 209 -15.33 -12.44 -5.25
C GLN A 209 -13.95 -13.09 -5.41
N ILE A 210 -13.57 -14.02 -4.53
CA ILE A 210 -12.33 -14.79 -4.70
C ILE A 210 -12.35 -15.60 -5.99
N SER A 211 -13.50 -16.18 -6.37
CA SER A 211 -13.60 -16.93 -7.61
C SER A 211 -13.40 -16.04 -8.84
N ARG A 212 -13.80 -14.76 -8.79
CA ARG A 212 -13.52 -13.78 -9.84
C ARG A 212 -12.03 -13.46 -9.93
N VAL A 213 -11.37 -13.27 -8.79
CA VAL A 213 -9.90 -13.05 -8.74
C VAL A 213 -9.16 -14.27 -9.33
N LEU A 214 -9.60 -15.48 -9.01
CA LEU A 214 -9.03 -16.71 -9.59
C LEU A 214 -9.30 -16.80 -11.10
N ALA A 215 -10.48 -16.36 -11.56
CA ALA A 215 -10.81 -16.31 -12.98
C ALA A 215 -10.00 -15.26 -13.77
N HIS A 216 -9.41 -14.28 -13.07
CA HIS A 216 -8.47 -13.30 -13.62
C HIS A 216 -7.01 -13.78 -13.59
N ASP A 217 -6.77 -15.09 -13.42
CA ASP A 217 -5.44 -15.72 -13.40
C ASP A 217 -4.46 -15.19 -12.32
N GLU A 218 -4.99 -14.64 -11.23
CA GLU A 218 -4.17 -14.22 -10.09
C GLU A 218 -3.71 -15.40 -9.22
N VAL A 219 -2.50 -15.30 -8.69
CA VAL A 219 -1.93 -16.33 -7.82
C VAL A 219 -2.45 -16.18 -6.39
N LEU A 220 -3.29 -17.12 -5.98
CA LEU A 220 -3.82 -17.22 -4.62
C LEU A 220 -3.00 -18.17 -3.76
N TYR A 221 -2.71 -17.77 -2.52
CA TYR A 221 -2.01 -18.62 -1.55
C TYR A 221 -2.53 -18.42 -0.13
N LYS A 222 -2.23 -19.37 0.75
CA LYS A 222 -2.65 -19.32 2.16
C LYS A 222 -1.65 -18.51 2.97
N LEU A 223 -2.15 -17.55 3.74
CA LEU A 223 -1.36 -16.64 4.56
C LEU A 223 -1.98 -16.51 5.96
N ARG A 224 -1.21 -15.99 6.91
CA ARG A 224 -1.74 -15.48 8.17
C ARG A 224 -1.77 -13.96 8.11
N ASP A 225 -2.93 -13.36 8.37
CA ASP A 225 -3.07 -11.90 8.42
C ASP A 225 -2.13 -11.34 9.51
N PRO A 226 -1.26 -10.37 9.21
CA PRO A 226 -0.37 -9.77 10.21
C PRO A 226 -1.12 -9.06 11.35
N LEU A 227 -2.32 -8.52 11.13
CA LEU A 227 -3.07 -7.81 12.16
C LEU A 227 -3.73 -8.76 13.16
N ASN A 228 -4.40 -9.79 12.65
CA ASN A 228 -5.26 -10.66 13.47
C ASN A 228 -4.67 -12.08 13.67
N ASN A 229 -3.54 -12.40 13.03
CA ASN A 229 -2.93 -13.74 12.98
C ASN A 229 -3.92 -14.84 12.52
N SER A 230 -5.02 -14.45 11.90
CA SER A 230 -6.07 -15.32 11.39
C SER A 230 -5.65 -15.92 10.06
N ARG A 231 -6.22 -17.07 9.71
CA ARG A 231 -6.00 -17.67 8.40
C ARG A 231 -6.71 -16.83 7.36
N ALA A 232 -5.96 -16.33 6.39
CA ALA A 232 -6.48 -15.51 5.29
C ALA A 232 -5.95 -16.02 3.94
N ILE A 233 -6.60 -15.57 2.87
CA ILE A 233 -6.13 -15.81 1.50
C ILE A 233 -5.33 -14.58 1.09
N GLY A 234 -4.12 -14.82 0.59
CA GLY A 234 -3.28 -13.81 -0.01
C GLY A 234 -3.29 -13.90 -1.53
N VAL A 235 -3.13 -12.75 -2.16
CA VAL A 235 -2.89 -12.60 -3.61
C VAL A 235 -1.45 -12.18 -3.81
N GLN A 236 -0.74 -12.85 -4.71
CA GLN A 236 0.56 -12.42 -5.19
C GLN A 236 0.36 -11.67 -6.51
N TYR A 237 0.42 -10.34 -6.44
CA TYR A 237 0.28 -9.45 -7.59
C TYR A 237 1.64 -9.01 -8.17
N GLY A 238 2.72 -9.21 -7.41
CA GLY A 238 4.07 -8.81 -7.80
C GLY A 238 4.95 -9.88 -8.43
N TYR A 239 6.13 -9.44 -8.89
CA TYR A 239 7.05 -10.21 -9.72
C TYR A 239 8.14 -10.97 -8.92
N GLY A 240 7.85 -11.37 -7.68
CA GLY A 240 8.82 -12.05 -6.81
C GLY A 240 9.50 -13.27 -7.46
N ASP A 241 8.74 -14.06 -8.23
CA ASP A 241 9.25 -15.24 -8.92
C ASP A 241 10.21 -14.91 -10.08
N SER A 242 10.01 -13.76 -10.72
CA SER A 242 10.87 -13.24 -11.78
C SER A 242 12.24 -12.76 -11.29
N GLY A 243 12.44 -12.77 -9.97
CA GLY A 243 13.68 -12.38 -9.33
C GLY A 243 13.71 -10.94 -8.85
N LEU A 244 12.57 -10.28 -8.73
CA LEU A 244 12.48 -8.97 -8.08
C LEU A 244 13.38 -8.94 -6.82
N SER A 245 14.37 -8.03 -6.82
CA SER A 245 15.25 -7.84 -5.65
C SER A 245 14.82 -6.68 -4.78
N TYR A 246 13.74 -5.99 -5.18
CA TYR A 246 13.08 -4.98 -4.37
C TYR A 246 12.60 -5.58 -3.06
N HIS A 247 12.49 -4.72 -2.04
CA HIS A 247 12.12 -5.13 -0.69
C HIS A 247 10.69 -5.67 -0.65
N ASP A 248 9.77 -5.05 -1.38
CA ASP A 248 8.43 -5.58 -1.56
C ASP A 248 8.40 -6.60 -2.70
N LYS A 249 7.77 -7.74 -2.44
CA LYS A 249 7.58 -8.84 -3.40
C LYS A 249 6.18 -8.80 -4.05
N GLY A 250 5.32 -7.87 -3.64
CA GLY A 250 3.95 -7.70 -4.13
C GLY A 250 3.02 -8.78 -3.63
N HIS A 251 2.87 -8.83 -2.31
CA HIS A 251 1.96 -9.73 -1.62
C HIS A 251 0.87 -8.89 -0.95
N ALA A 252 -0.39 -9.32 -1.07
CA ALA A 252 -1.53 -8.68 -0.42
C ALA A 252 -2.41 -9.72 0.27
N VAL A 253 -3.12 -9.29 1.31
CA VAL A 253 -4.17 -10.05 2.01
C VAL A 253 -5.52 -9.61 1.47
N LEU A 254 -6.39 -10.58 1.18
CA LEU A 254 -7.81 -10.34 0.87
C LEU A 254 -8.62 -10.41 2.17
N ARG A 255 -9.02 -9.27 2.72
CA ARG A 255 -9.75 -9.19 3.98
C ARG A 255 -11.25 -9.14 3.74
N LYS A 256 -11.99 -9.93 4.52
CA LYS A 256 -13.46 -9.93 4.51
C LYS A 256 -14.00 -8.76 5.33
N ASN A 257 -14.85 -7.94 4.72
CA ASN A 257 -15.61 -6.88 5.37
C ASN A 257 -16.91 -7.43 5.98
N ALA A 258 -17.59 -6.63 6.81
CA ALA A 258 -18.84 -7.05 7.48
C ALA A 258 -19.94 -7.51 6.51
N ASN A 259 -20.00 -6.90 5.31
CA ASN A 259 -20.98 -7.21 4.27
C ASN A 259 -20.60 -8.44 3.42
N GLY A 260 -19.40 -8.99 3.62
CA GLY A 260 -18.86 -10.10 2.84
C GLY A 260 -18.04 -9.67 1.62
N ASP A 261 -17.96 -8.36 1.36
CA ASP A 261 -17.05 -7.81 0.37
C ASP A 261 -15.58 -7.99 0.78
N VAL A 262 -14.72 -8.11 -0.22
CA VAL A 262 -13.29 -8.33 -0.08
C VAL A 262 -12.58 -7.00 -0.26
N SER A 263 -11.82 -6.59 0.75
CA SER A 263 -10.87 -5.49 0.65
C SER A 263 -9.47 -6.03 0.33
N PHE A 264 -8.79 -5.35 -0.60
CA PHE A 264 -7.40 -5.61 -0.95
C PHE A 264 -6.48 -4.84 0.00
N CYS A 265 -5.57 -5.54 0.68
CA CYS A 265 -4.64 -4.93 1.63
C CYS A 265 -3.19 -5.39 1.35
N PRO A 266 -2.33 -4.56 0.74
CA PRO A 266 -0.91 -4.85 0.57
C PRO A 266 -0.20 -5.16 1.90
N LEU A 267 0.64 -6.19 1.92
CA LEU A 267 1.31 -6.66 3.13
C LEU A 267 2.47 -5.75 3.55
N ALA A 268 3.14 -5.10 2.60
CA ALA A 268 4.23 -4.16 2.85
C ALA A 268 3.77 -2.90 3.63
N GLU A 269 2.46 -2.64 3.62
CA GLU A 269 1.84 -1.41 4.10
C GLU A 269 0.97 -1.62 5.34
N ALA A 270 1.14 -2.74 6.06
CA ALA A 270 0.38 -3.04 7.27
C ALA A 270 0.49 -1.88 8.29
N GLY A 271 -0.50 -0.98 8.28
CA GLY A 271 -0.60 0.20 9.15
C GLY A 271 -0.20 1.56 8.55
N LYS A 272 0.09 1.68 7.25
CA LYS A 272 0.34 2.98 6.58
C LYS A 272 -0.50 3.12 5.32
N PRO A 273 -1.01 4.33 4.99
CA PRO A 273 -1.67 4.55 3.71
C PRO A 273 -0.68 4.26 2.57
N ALA A 274 -1.16 3.56 1.54
CA ALA A 274 -0.40 3.23 0.35
C ALA A 274 0.04 4.52 -0.35
N LEU A 275 1.34 4.82 -0.30
CA LEU A 275 1.90 5.96 -1.02
C LEU A 275 2.29 5.47 -2.40
N ASN A 276 1.32 5.45 -3.30
CA ASN A 276 1.52 5.11 -4.70
C ASN A 276 2.49 6.11 -5.32
N LYS A 277 3.55 5.60 -5.97
CA LYS A 277 4.57 6.41 -6.64
C LYS A 277 4.74 5.97 -8.08
N TYR A 278 5.08 6.92 -8.96
CA TYR A 278 5.38 6.63 -10.35
C TYR A 278 6.62 7.37 -10.84
N THR A 279 7.27 6.83 -11.87
CA THR A 279 8.45 7.43 -12.48
C THR A 279 8.04 8.48 -13.52
N ARG A 280 8.48 9.72 -13.33
CA ARG A 280 8.33 10.83 -14.27
C ARG A 280 9.66 11.15 -14.93
N VAL A 281 9.63 11.41 -16.25
CA VAL A 281 10.81 11.82 -17.03
C VAL A 281 10.65 13.26 -17.49
N ARG A 282 11.68 14.08 -17.27
CA ARG A 282 11.77 15.47 -17.73
C ARG A 282 13.06 15.67 -18.52
N ILE A 283 12.98 16.44 -19.60
CA ILE A 283 14.10 16.78 -20.47
C ILE A 283 14.24 18.29 -20.47
N LEU A 284 15.35 18.78 -19.93
CA LEU A 284 15.74 20.17 -19.99
C LEU A 284 16.78 20.32 -21.10
N SER A 285 16.61 21.30 -21.97
CA SER A 285 17.61 21.63 -23.00
C SER A 285 18.13 23.05 -22.76
N LYS A 286 19.37 23.31 -23.16
CA LYS A 286 19.94 24.64 -23.03
C LYS A 286 19.39 25.55 -24.13
N VAL A 287 18.63 26.57 -23.74
CA VAL A 287 18.12 27.62 -24.64
C VAL A 287 18.63 28.95 -24.09
N ASP A 288 19.35 29.72 -24.91
CA ASP A 288 19.92 31.04 -24.53
C ASP A 288 20.82 31.05 -23.28
N GLY A 289 21.49 29.94 -23.00
CA GLY A 289 22.43 29.84 -21.88
C GLY A 289 21.85 29.18 -20.62
N ASP A 290 20.52 29.09 -20.52
CA ASP A 290 19.80 28.54 -19.37
C ASP A 290 19.09 27.22 -19.71
N TYR A 291 18.90 26.37 -18.70
CA TYR A 291 18.19 25.09 -18.87
C TYR A 291 16.68 25.30 -18.81
N MET A 292 16.02 25.16 -19.96
CA MET A 292 14.56 25.27 -20.08
C MET A 292 13.92 23.89 -20.23
N LEU A 293 12.74 23.71 -19.65
CA LEU A 293 11.95 22.49 -19.81
C LEU A 293 11.49 22.36 -21.27
N THR A 294 11.95 21.34 -21.96
CA THR A 294 11.66 21.11 -23.39
C THR A 294 10.92 19.81 -23.65
N GLY A 295 10.83 18.92 -22.66
CA GLY A 295 10.02 17.71 -22.73
C GLY A 295 9.62 17.21 -21.36
N GLN A 296 8.38 16.79 -21.22
CA GLN A 296 7.84 16.15 -20.03
C GLN A 296 6.92 15.01 -20.44
N LEU A 297 6.94 13.93 -19.66
CA LEU A 297 5.96 12.85 -19.81
C LEU A 297 4.59 13.27 -19.25
N ALA A 298 3.56 13.17 -20.07
CA ALA A 298 2.18 13.23 -19.63
C ALA A 298 1.78 11.90 -18.97
N PHE A 299 1.40 11.95 -17.69
CA PHE A 299 0.84 10.79 -17.00
C PHE A 299 -0.59 10.55 -17.51
N ARG A 300 -0.86 9.37 -18.07
CA ARG A 300 -2.17 9.05 -18.66
C ARG A 300 -3.06 8.36 -17.63
N LYS A 301 -3.89 9.15 -16.93
CA LYS A 301 -4.91 8.61 -16.01
C LYS A 301 -5.91 7.67 -16.71
N GLU A 302 -6.17 7.89 -18.00
CA GLU A 302 -7.03 7.05 -18.86
C GLU A 302 -6.59 5.58 -18.95
N GLU A 303 -5.34 5.25 -18.60
CA GLU A 303 -4.88 3.86 -18.53
C GLU A 303 -5.48 3.12 -17.32
N PHE A 304 -5.81 3.85 -16.26
CA PHE A 304 -6.44 3.29 -15.06
C PHE A 304 -7.95 3.10 -15.18
N GLU A 305 -8.61 3.88 -16.04
CA GLU A 305 -10.04 3.73 -16.34
C GLU A 305 -10.36 2.47 -17.16
N LYS A 306 -9.32 1.82 -17.71
CA LYS A 306 -9.44 0.56 -18.47
C LYS A 306 -9.41 -0.68 -17.57
N PHE A 307 -9.05 -0.53 -16.30
CA PHE A 307 -8.94 -1.63 -15.35
C PHE A 307 -10.32 -2.10 -14.89
N GLY A 308 -10.95 -2.97 -15.68
CA GLY A 308 -12.09 -3.82 -15.29
C GLY A 308 -13.38 -3.14 -14.82
N GLU A 309 -14.48 -3.88 -14.84
CA GLU A 309 -15.73 -3.46 -14.17
C GLU A 309 -15.70 -3.77 -12.66
N ASP A 310 -14.84 -4.69 -12.21
CA ASP A 310 -14.77 -5.12 -10.80
C ASP A 310 -13.73 -4.28 -10.03
N PRO A 311 -14.13 -3.55 -8.97
CA PRO A 311 -13.24 -2.68 -8.21
C PRO A 311 -12.06 -3.44 -7.58
N LEU A 312 -12.27 -4.69 -7.16
CA LEU A 312 -11.21 -5.49 -6.54
C LEU A 312 -10.07 -5.82 -7.51
N ILE A 313 -10.42 -6.13 -8.76
CA ILE A 313 -9.44 -6.42 -9.82
C ILE A 313 -8.69 -5.13 -10.19
N SER A 314 -9.42 -4.01 -10.32
CA SER A 314 -8.82 -2.68 -10.52
C SER A 314 -7.77 -2.37 -9.46
N ASP A 315 -8.07 -2.64 -8.19
CA ASP A 315 -7.13 -2.37 -7.09
C ASP A 315 -5.88 -3.25 -7.17
N ILE A 316 -6.02 -4.52 -7.57
CA ILE A 316 -4.90 -5.44 -7.79
C ILE A 316 -4.02 -4.96 -8.96
N GLU A 317 -4.63 -4.56 -10.08
CA GLU A 317 -3.92 -4.06 -11.26
C GLU A 317 -3.20 -2.73 -10.99
N LYS A 318 -3.86 -1.80 -10.27
CA LYS A 318 -3.25 -0.55 -9.77
C LYS A 318 -2.03 -0.84 -8.90
N ALA A 319 -2.18 -1.72 -7.91
CA ALA A 319 -1.06 -2.09 -7.03
C ALA A 319 0.10 -2.71 -7.81
N ARG A 320 -0.18 -3.54 -8.81
CA ARG A 320 0.83 -4.11 -9.71
C ARG A 320 1.56 -3.03 -10.52
N TYR A 321 0.85 -2.03 -11.01
CA TYR A 321 1.45 -0.90 -11.74
C TYR A 321 2.43 -0.13 -10.85
N PHE A 322 1.99 0.28 -9.65
CA PHE A 322 2.83 1.07 -8.74
C PHE A 322 4.04 0.27 -8.24
N LEU A 323 3.87 -1.02 -7.94
CA LEU A 323 4.99 -1.89 -7.59
C LEU A 323 6.03 -1.98 -8.73
N PHE A 324 5.58 -2.02 -9.98
CA PHE A 324 6.48 -2.02 -11.13
C PHE A 324 7.25 -0.71 -11.27
N GLU A 325 6.61 0.43 -11.02
CA GLU A 325 7.24 1.75 -11.03
C GLU A 325 8.27 1.92 -9.92
N ASP A 326 7.95 1.48 -8.70
CA ASP A 326 8.88 1.52 -7.57
C ASP A 326 10.11 0.65 -7.80
N ASP A 327 9.93 -0.56 -8.36
CA ASP A 327 11.06 -1.41 -8.70
C ASP A 327 11.91 -0.82 -9.84
N LEU A 328 11.28 -0.21 -10.84
CA LEU A 328 11.99 0.51 -11.90
C LEU A 328 12.90 1.59 -11.30
N PHE A 329 12.35 2.45 -10.44
CA PHE A 329 13.11 3.53 -9.81
C PHE A 329 14.22 3.01 -8.88
N TYR A 330 13.94 1.94 -8.12
CA TYR A 330 14.95 1.26 -7.29
C TYR A 330 16.13 0.76 -8.12
N HIS A 331 15.84 0.11 -9.25
CA HIS A 331 16.87 -0.45 -10.12
C HIS A 331 17.67 0.64 -10.85
N MET A 332 17.03 1.71 -11.30
CA MET A 332 17.71 2.88 -11.85
C MET A 332 18.63 3.54 -10.82
N THR A 333 18.16 3.74 -9.58
CA THR A 333 18.94 4.33 -8.50
C THR A 333 20.19 3.49 -8.19
N ARG A 334 20.04 2.16 -8.17
CA ARG A 334 21.15 1.23 -7.93
C ARG A 334 22.18 1.26 -9.05
N GLU A 335 21.76 1.37 -10.30
CA GLU A 335 22.67 1.51 -11.45
C GLU A 335 23.33 2.90 -11.50
N ALA A 336 22.59 3.96 -11.20
CA ALA A 336 23.07 5.34 -11.20
C ALA A 336 24.27 5.54 -10.27
N LYS A 337 24.30 4.84 -9.12
CA LYS A 337 25.46 4.83 -8.20
C LYS A 337 26.77 4.40 -8.87
N ASN A 338 26.70 3.54 -9.88
CA ASN A 338 27.86 3.07 -10.63
C ASN A 338 28.18 3.94 -11.85
N LEU A 339 27.36 4.94 -12.15
CA LEU A 339 27.47 5.81 -13.33
C LEU A 339 27.87 7.26 -13.00
N ILE A 340 28.31 7.53 -11.75
CA ILE A 340 28.69 8.87 -11.30
C ILE A 340 29.79 9.48 -12.17
N SER A 341 30.77 8.67 -12.60
CA SER A 341 31.85 9.11 -13.49
C SER A 341 31.38 9.50 -14.90
N TYR A 342 30.16 9.16 -15.28
CA TYR A 342 29.58 9.46 -16.60
C TYR A 342 28.63 10.66 -16.57
N GLY A 343 28.63 11.47 -15.52
CA GLY A 343 27.75 12.64 -15.39
C GLY A 343 26.34 12.30 -14.92
N VAL A 344 26.19 11.21 -14.15
CA VAL A 344 24.92 10.86 -13.50
C VAL A 344 24.99 11.24 -12.03
N SER A 345 24.09 12.10 -11.57
CA SER A 345 23.97 12.48 -10.16
C SER A 345 22.63 12.01 -9.59
N ILE A 346 22.62 11.75 -8.28
CA ILE A 346 21.43 11.30 -7.54
C ILE A 346 21.18 12.36 -6.46
N ILE A 347 20.01 12.99 -6.51
CA ILE A 347 19.58 14.01 -5.55
C ILE A 347 18.23 13.56 -4.99
N ALA A 348 18.22 13.03 -3.76
CA ALA A 348 17.04 12.49 -3.09
C ALA A 348 16.25 11.51 -4.00
N ASP A 349 15.02 11.87 -4.39
CA ASP A 349 14.12 11.09 -5.24
C ASP A 349 14.23 11.45 -6.74
N LYS A 350 15.36 12.05 -7.14
CA LYS A 350 15.67 12.45 -8.52
C LYS A 350 17.03 11.90 -8.98
N ILE A 351 17.07 11.33 -10.18
CA ILE A 351 18.29 10.96 -10.90
C ILE A 351 18.46 11.95 -12.05
N ILE A 352 19.58 12.66 -12.07
CA ILE A 352 19.90 13.65 -13.10
C ILE A 352 21.03 13.11 -13.96
N VAL A 353 20.81 13.13 -15.27
CA VAL A 353 21.80 12.74 -16.27
C VAL A 353 22.19 13.98 -17.05
N GLU A 354 23.39 14.48 -16.80
CA GLU A 354 23.93 15.65 -17.48
C GLU A 354 24.58 15.24 -18.81
N MET A 355 24.07 15.82 -19.90
CA MET A 355 24.69 15.78 -21.21
C MET A 355 25.04 17.22 -21.63
N TRP A 356 25.94 17.34 -22.62
CA TRP A 356 26.48 18.64 -23.05
C TRP A 356 25.43 19.71 -23.40
N ASP A 357 24.30 19.32 -23.97
CA ASP A 357 23.24 20.21 -24.46
C ASP A 357 21.88 19.96 -23.78
N GLN A 358 21.77 18.87 -23.02
CA GLN A 358 20.51 18.39 -22.46
C GLN A 358 20.74 17.78 -21.08
N MET A 359 19.80 18.00 -20.17
CA MET A 359 19.74 17.36 -18.87
C MET A 359 18.47 16.51 -18.81
N ILE A 360 18.62 15.22 -18.51
CA ILE A 360 17.48 14.31 -18.37
C ILE A 360 17.30 14.03 -16.87
N GLU A 361 16.12 14.34 -16.36
CA GLU A 361 15.75 14.08 -14.97
C GLU A 361 14.74 12.93 -14.91
N PHE A 362 15.00 11.97 -14.02
CA PHE A 362 14.07 10.90 -13.64
C PHE A 362 13.65 11.15 -12.19
N GLU A 363 12.37 11.32 -11.94
CA GLU A 363 11.81 11.68 -10.63
C GLU A 363 10.78 10.65 -10.19
N SER A 364 10.80 10.26 -8.92
CA SER A 364 9.73 9.47 -8.30
C SER A 364 8.70 10.41 -7.69
N VAL A 365 7.49 10.43 -8.24
CA VAL A 365 6.42 11.37 -7.85
C VAL A 365 5.28 10.59 -7.20
N PHE A 366 4.70 11.15 -6.13
CA PHE A 366 3.51 10.59 -5.50
C PHE A 366 2.30 10.71 -6.43
N TYR A 367 1.50 9.66 -6.46
CA TYR A 367 0.24 9.63 -7.19
C TYR A 367 -0.88 10.15 -6.28
N ASP A 368 -1.48 11.26 -6.68
CA ASP A 368 -2.72 11.78 -6.09
C ASP A 368 -3.88 11.57 -7.06
N GLU A 369 -4.92 10.87 -6.61
CA GLU A 369 -6.14 10.64 -7.39
C GLU A 369 -6.86 11.96 -7.67
N ASN A 370 -6.78 12.92 -6.75
CA ASN A 370 -7.50 14.20 -6.79
C ASN A 370 -6.76 15.31 -7.56
N GLU A 371 -5.48 15.12 -7.90
CA GLU A 371 -4.79 16.06 -8.79
C GLU A 371 -5.38 15.93 -10.20
N GLU A 372 -6.28 16.83 -10.61
CA GLU A 372 -6.63 16.99 -12.03
C GLU A 372 -5.32 17.08 -12.81
N SER A 373 -5.14 16.17 -13.78
CA SER A 373 -3.91 16.03 -14.57
C SER A 373 -3.44 17.42 -14.99
N GLY A 374 -2.46 17.96 -14.27
CA GLY A 374 -2.23 19.40 -14.24
C GLY A 374 -2.13 19.99 -15.65
N ASP A 375 -3.03 20.92 -15.93
CA ASP A 375 -3.21 21.73 -17.14
C ASP A 375 -1.97 22.62 -17.47
N TYR A 376 -0.85 22.40 -16.79
CA TYR A 376 0.40 23.14 -16.92
C TYR A 376 1.34 22.60 -18.02
N GLN A 377 0.95 21.57 -18.77
CA GLN A 377 1.90 20.79 -19.59
C GLN A 377 2.11 21.26 -21.03
N HIS A 378 1.35 22.24 -21.55
CA HIS A 378 1.47 22.65 -22.96
C HIS A 378 1.27 24.14 -23.19
N THR A 379 1.98 25.02 -22.49
CA THR A 379 1.85 26.47 -22.72
C THR A 379 2.61 26.98 -23.95
N THR A 380 3.68 26.30 -24.41
CA THR A 380 4.49 26.75 -25.55
C THR A 380 4.98 25.60 -26.44
N ALA A 381 5.02 25.80 -27.76
CA ALA A 381 5.49 24.80 -28.74
C ALA A 381 6.93 24.30 -28.46
N GLU A 382 7.79 25.16 -27.91
CA GLU A 382 9.17 24.85 -27.54
C GLU A 382 9.27 23.90 -26.33
N MET A 383 8.29 23.94 -25.41
CA MET A 383 8.21 23.07 -24.24
C MET A 383 7.74 21.65 -24.58
N SER A 384 7.17 21.44 -25.78
CA SER A 384 6.67 20.16 -26.26
C SER A 384 7.64 19.42 -27.19
N ARG A 385 8.74 20.07 -27.61
CA ARG A 385 9.66 19.56 -28.65
C ARG A 385 10.22 18.17 -28.34
N HIS A 386 10.49 17.88 -27.07
CA HIS A 386 11.08 16.61 -26.63
C HIS A 386 10.10 15.69 -25.88
N ASN A 387 8.78 15.93 -25.93
CA ASN A 387 7.79 15.09 -25.26
C ASN A 387 7.81 13.64 -25.75
N LYS A 388 7.87 13.45 -27.07
CA LYS A 388 8.00 12.11 -27.66
C LYS A 388 9.27 11.39 -27.19
N LYS A 389 10.39 12.12 -27.11
CA LYS A 389 11.67 11.59 -26.62
C LYS A 389 11.57 11.16 -25.15
N ALA A 390 10.88 11.92 -24.30
CA ALA A 390 10.65 11.56 -22.90
C ALA A 390 9.81 10.27 -22.78
N GLN A 391 8.75 10.15 -23.59
CA GLN A 391 7.91 8.95 -23.64
C GLN A 391 8.67 7.72 -24.15
N ASP A 392 9.44 7.86 -25.22
CA ASP A 392 10.26 6.79 -25.78
C ASP A 392 11.34 6.34 -24.77
N THR A 393 11.92 7.29 -24.03
CA THR A 393 12.93 7.01 -22.99
C THR A 393 12.33 6.18 -21.85
N LEU A 394 11.16 6.57 -21.34
CA LEU A 394 10.50 5.78 -20.30
C LEU A 394 10.09 4.40 -20.82
N SER A 395 9.51 4.33 -22.02
CA SER A 395 9.10 3.06 -22.65
C SER A 395 10.30 2.12 -22.82
N PHE A 396 11.44 2.66 -23.24
CA PHE A 396 12.70 1.92 -23.32
C PHE A 396 13.11 1.36 -21.96
N LEU A 397 13.10 2.17 -20.89
CA LEU A 397 13.47 1.73 -19.55
C LEU A 397 12.55 0.62 -19.02
N LYS A 398 11.23 0.75 -19.21
CA LYS A 398 10.25 -0.28 -18.85
C LYS A 398 10.51 -1.60 -19.60
N LEU A 399 10.74 -1.53 -20.91
CA LEU A 399 11.05 -2.71 -21.72
C LEU A 399 12.38 -3.37 -21.31
N MET A 400 13.39 -2.58 -20.99
CA MET A 400 14.69 -3.10 -20.53
C MET A 400 14.56 -3.83 -19.19
N LEU A 401 13.73 -3.33 -18.27
CA LEU A 401 13.43 -4.01 -17.02
C LEU A 401 12.71 -5.34 -17.25
N CYS A 402 11.70 -5.37 -18.12
CA CYS A 402 11.02 -6.60 -18.51
C CYS A 402 11.99 -7.64 -19.11
N CYS A 403 12.91 -7.20 -19.98
CA CYS A 403 13.94 -8.07 -20.56
C CYS A 403 14.87 -8.63 -19.48
N TYR A 404 15.24 -7.82 -18.50
CA TYR A 404 16.04 -8.25 -17.35
C TYR A 404 15.32 -9.31 -16.52
N PHE A 405 14.02 -9.16 -16.26
CA PHE A 405 13.21 -10.19 -15.59
C PHE A 405 13.19 -11.50 -16.36
N GLN A 406 12.96 -11.46 -17.68
CA GLN A 406 13.00 -12.67 -18.51
C GLN A 406 14.38 -13.35 -18.47
N TYR A 407 15.46 -12.55 -18.54
CA TYR A 407 16.82 -13.06 -18.43
C TYR A 407 17.03 -13.78 -17.10
N ARG A 408 16.56 -13.20 -15.98
CA ARG A 408 16.69 -13.82 -14.66
C ARG A 408 15.87 -15.09 -14.49
N VAL A 409 14.65 -15.11 -15.01
CA VAL A 409 13.82 -16.34 -15.03
C VAL A 409 14.55 -17.45 -15.78
N ARG A 410 15.05 -17.17 -16.99
CA ARG A 410 15.83 -18.14 -17.77
C ARG A 410 17.10 -18.59 -17.05
N LEU A 411 17.77 -17.69 -16.34
CA LEU A 411 18.96 -18.01 -15.56
C LEU A 411 18.63 -18.93 -14.37
N LYS A 412 17.53 -18.66 -13.64
CA LYS A 412 17.02 -19.51 -12.55
C LYS A 412 16.63 -20.91 -13.05
N GLN A 413 16.09 -21.02 -14.27
CA GLN A 413 15.73 -22.31 -14.88
C GLN A 413 16.95 -23.13 -15.29
N LYS A 414 18.03 -22.48 -15.77
CA LYS A 414 19.22 -23.17 -16.30
C LYS A 414 20.23 -23.60 -15.24
N MET A 415 20.30 -22.92 -14.10
CA MET A 415 21.31 -23.18 -13.06
C MET A 415 20.68 -23.44 -11.68
N PRO A 416 21.05 -24.53 -10.98
CA PRO A 416 20.60 -24.78 -9.61
C PRO A 416 20.99 -23.64 -8.65
N THR A 417 20.05 -23.28 -7.78
CA THR A 417 20.04 -22.06 -6.95
C THR A 417 21.20 -21.92 -5.95
N LEU A 418 21.93 -23.01 -5.65
CA LEU A 418 23.09 -22.99 -4.74
C LEU A 418 24.30 -22.28 -5.36
N HIS A 419 24.52 -22.37 -6.67
CA HIS A 419 25.64 -21.74 -7.37
C HIS A 419 25.31 -20.33 -7.90
N THR A 420 24.05 -19.91 -7.88
CA THR A 420 23.60 -18.63 -8.44
C THR A 420 23.60 -17.46 -7.45
N LYS A 421 23.57 -17.73 -6.13
CA LYS A 421 23.49 -16.67 -5.10
C LYS A 421 24.63 -15.65 -5.19
N TRP A 422 25.84 -16.10 -5.52
CA TRP A 422 27.02 -15.23 -5.60
C TRP A 422 27.05 -14.35 -6.85
N LYS A 423 26.61 -14.87 -8.02
CA LYS A 423 26.53 -14.09 -9.27
C LYS A 423 25.34 -13.13 -9.29
N GLN A 424 24.25 -13.44 -8.58
CA GLN A 424 23.03 -12.62 -8.55
C GLN A 424 23.15 -11.35 -7.68
N ALA A 425 24.01 -11.36 -6.66
CA ALA A 425 24.15 -10.21 -5.75
C ALA A 425 24.72 -8.96 -6.45
N ASN A 426 25.49 -9.13 -7.53
CA ASN A 426 26.27 -8.04 -8.15
C ASN A 426 25.82 -7.62 -9.56
N SER A 427 24.80 -8.27 -10.14
CA SER A 427 24.22 -7.82 -11.42
C SER A 427 23.04 -6.89 -11.16
N HIS A 428 23.24 -5.58 -11.23
CA HIS A 428 22.12 -4.65 -11.43
C HIS A 428 21.69 -4.69 -12.91
N PRO A 429 20.43 -4.40 -13.24
CA PRO A 429 20.01 -4.31 -14.63
C PRO A 429 20.80 -3.22 -15.36
N LEU A 430 20.96 -3.39 -16.67
CA LEU A 430 21.55 -2.40 -17.57
C LEU A 430 20.42 -1.57 -18.17
N LEU A 431 19.98 -0.53 -17.45
CA LEU A 431 18.89 0.36 -17.84
C LEU A 431 19.46 1.70 -18.33
N LEU A 432 20.16 2.42 -17.45
CA LEU A 432 20.71 3.74 -17.71
C LEU A 432 21.99 3.69 -18.55
N ARG A 433 22.84 2.67 -18.36
CA ARG A 433 24.12 2.59 -19.09
C ARG A 433 23.94 2.50 -20.62
N PRO A 434 23.05 1.64 -21.15
CA PRO A 434 22.76 1.64 -22.58
C PRO A 434 22.19 2.99 -23.05
N LEU A 435 21.26 3.57 -22.31
CA LEU A 435 20.64 4.85 -22.67
C LEU A 435 21.67 5.98 -22.77
N VAL A 436 22.51 6.13 -21.73
CA VAL A 436 23.58 7.13 -21.67
C VAL A 436 24.61 6.87 -22.78
N GLY A 437 25.00 5.61 -22.99
CA GLY A 437 25.97 5.23 -24.01
C GLY A 437 25.51 5.58 -25.43
N HIS A 438 24.29 5.19 -25.80
CA HIS A 438 23.73 5.50 -27.12
C HIS A 438 23.47 6.99 -27.33
N THR A 439 23.03 7.71 -26.29
CA THR A 439 22.82 9.17 -26.35
C THR A 439 24.13 9.93 -26.51
N ARG A 440 25.18 9.53 -25.79
CA ARG A 440 26.53 10.09 -25.94
C ARG A 440 27.11 9.77 -27.32
N HIS A 441 26.94 8.53 -27.79
CA HIS A 441 27.35 8.13 -29.13
C HIS A 441 26.73 8.99 -30.22
N GLN A 442 25.42 9.23 -30.15
CA GLN A 442 24.72 10.08 -31.12
C GLN A 442 25.24 11.52 -31.08
N THR A 443 25.55 12.06 -29.91
CA THR A 443 26.16 13.38 -29.76
C THR A 443 27.56 13.42 -30.38
N ASN A 444 28.40 12.43 -30.08
CA ASN A 444 29.76 12.32 -30.60
C ASN A 444 29.77 12.13 -32.12
N PHE A 445 28.84 11.35 -32.67
CA PHE A 445 28.65 11.18 -34.10
C PHE A 445 28.36 12.52 -34.79
N ARG A 446 27.44 13.33 -34.24
CA ARG A 446 27.14 14.67 -34.78
C ARG A 446 28.35 15.61 -34.70
N LYS A 447 29.08 15.61 -33.58
CA LYS A 447 30.30 16.42 -33.41
C LYS A 447 31.39 16.01 -34.41
N MET A 448 31.59 14.71 -34.63
CA MET A 448 32.55 14.22 -35.63
C MET A 448 32.14 14.66 -37.04
N GLY A 449 30.85 14.56 -37.39
CA GLY A 449 30.35 15.07 -38.67
C GLY A 449 30.63 16.57 -38.85
N GLN A 450 30.46 17.38 -37.80
CA GLN A 450 30.82 18.81 -37.83
C GLN A 450 32.32 19.04 -37.99
N ILE A 451 33.17 18.31 -37.26
CA ILE A 451 34.63 18.39 -37.40
C ILE A 451 35.04 18.05 -38.84
N LEU A 452 34.52 16.96 -39.39
CA LEU A 452 34.81 16.54 -40.77
C LEU A 452 34.35 17.58 -41.80
N GLN A 453 33.16 18.15 -41.64
CA GLN A 453 32.66 19.23 -42.51
C GLN A 453 33.54 20.47 -42.43
N ASN A 454 33.96 20.87 -41.22
CA ASN A 454 34.86 22.01 -41.03
C ASN A 454 36.23 21.76 -41.66
N SER A 455 36.82 20.58 -41.44
CA SER A 455 38.09 20.21 -42.06
C SER A 455 37.98 20.16 -43.59
N CYS A 456 36.87 19.65 -44.14
CA CYS A 456 36.59 19.67 -45.58
C CYS A 456 36.43 21.09 -46.15
N ALA A 457 35.82 22.01 -45.41
CA ALA A 457 35.66 23.40 -45.81
C ALA A 457 36.99 24.17 -45.88
N ASN A 458 37.99 23.77 -45.08
CA ASN A 458 39.32 24.36 -45.04
C ASN A 458 40.28 23.84 -46.14
N LEU A 459 39.85 22.87 -46.97
CA LEU A 459 40.65 22.35 -48.09
C LEU A 459 40.62 23.27 -49.31
N ASP A 460 41.72 23.30 -50.08
CA ASP A 460 41.82 24.04 -51.34
C ASP A 460 40.75 23.61 -52.37
N PRO A 461 40.22 24.52 -53.20
CA PRO A 461 39.17 24.22 -54.19
C PRO A 461 39.60 23.26 -55.32
N SER A 462 40.88 22.87 -55.37
CA SER A 462 41.44 21.94 -56.35
C SER A 462 41.31 20.46 -55.96
N VAL A 463 40.84 20.18 -54.75
CA VAL A 463 40.75 18.82 -54.17
C VAL A 463 39.30 18.36 -54.10
N THR A 464 38.97 17.22 -54.71
CA THR A 464 37.65 16.59 -54.58
C THR A 464 37.61 15.75 -53.30
N HIS A 465 36.54 15.87 -52.51
CA HIS A 465 36.35 15.08 -51.29
C HIS A 465 34.99 14.38 -51.28
N ARG A 466 34.95 13.18 -50.73
CA ARG A 466 33.72 12.40 -50.51
C ARG A 466 33.70 11.89 -49.08
N VAL A 467 32.69 12.31 -48.32
CA VAL A 467 32.42 11.82 -46.96
C VAL A 467 31.27 10.83 -47.00
N THR A 468 31.49 9.63 -46.46
CA THR A 468 30.44 8.62 -46.26
C THR A 468 30.28 8.38 -44.76
N GLU A 469 29.08 8.61 -44.24
CA GLU A 469 28.77 8.42 -42.83
C GLU A 469 27.88 7.19 -42.65
N GLN A 470 28.29 6.26 -41.79
CA GLN A 470 27.51 5.07 -41.44
C GLN A 470 27.32 5.02 -39.93
N MET A 471 26.13 5.43 -39.48
CA MET A 471 25.75 5.35 -38.08
C MET A 471 25.40 3.91 -37.71
N TYR A 472 25.92 3.41 -36.58
CA TYR A 472 25.63 2.07 -36.06
C TYR A 472 25.98 0.92 -37.04
N ALA A 473 27.19 0.98 -37.63
CA ALA A 473 27.70 0.00 -38.59
C ALA A 473 27.64 -1.44 -38.06
N ASN A 474 27.81 -1.65 -36.76
CA ASN A 474 27.76 -2.97 -36.13
C ASN A 474 26.34 -3.51 -35.85
N LEU A 475 25.31 -2.65 -35.88
CA LEU A 475 23.94 -2.99 -35.49
C LEU A 475 22.99 -3.18 -36.69
N GLY A 476 23.52 -3.17 -37.91
CA GLY A 476 22.78 -3.33 -39.17
C GLY A 476 22.40 -4.78 -39.54
N GLY A 477 22.94 -5.79 -38.84
CA GLY A 477 22.64 -7.21 -39.10
C GLY A 477 21.30 -7.69 -38.53
N HIS A 478 20.88 -8.91 -38.90
CA HIS A 478 19.70 -9.58 -38.31
C HIS A 478 19.96 -9.89 -36.84
N VAL A 479 19.31 -9.15 -35.93
CA VAL A 479 19.52 -9.32 -34.49
C VAL A 479 18.55 -10.37 -33.92
N THR A 480 19.09 -11.35 -33.20
CA THR A 480 18.33 -12.43 -32.53
C THR A 480 17.46 -11.91 -31.37
N SER A 481 17.88 -10.85 -30.68
CA SER A 481 17.07 -10.19 -29.66
C SER A 481 17.27 -8.66 -29.61
N PRO A 482 16.19 -7.84 -29.57
CA PRO A 482 16.29 -6.39 -29.45
C PRO A 482 17.05 -5.91 -28.20
N PHE A 483 17.06 -6.72 -27.13
CA PHE A 483 17.79 -6.44 -25.90
C PHE A 483 19.31 -6.53 -26.10
N GLU A 484 19.79 -7.56 -26.81
CA GLU A 484 21.22 -7.64 -27.16
C GLU A 484 21.65 -6.45 -28.01
N LYS A 485 20.78 -5.98 -28.92
CA LYS A 485 21.02 -4.75 -29.71
C LYS A 485 21.24 -3.53 -28.81
N ALA A 486 20.40 -3.38 -27.78
CA ALA A 486 20.48 -2.23 -26.87
C ALA A 486 21.75 -2.28 -26.00
N VAL A 487 22.15 -3.46 -25.53
CA VAL A 487 23.33 -3.64 -24.66
C VAL A 487 24.64 -3.61 -25.43
N GLN A 488 24.63 -3.95 -26.72
CA GLN A 488 25.81 -3.87 -27.57
C GLN A 488 26.36 -2.44 -27.66
N ARG A 489 27.69 -2.34 -27.67
CA ARG A 489 28.39 -1.07 -27.81
C ARG A 489 28.12 -0.50 -29.20
N PRO A 490 27.66 0.74 -29.36
CA PRO A 490 27.44 1.31 -30.68
C PRO A 490 28.77 1.65 -31.36
N VAL A 491 28.89 1.29 -32.63
CA VAL A 491 30.05 1.57 -33.49
C VAL A 491 29.57 2.35 -34.70
N SER A 492 30.15 3.51 -34.99
CA SER A 492 29.90 4.26 -36.22
C SER A 492 31.16 4.36 -37.07
N LEU A 493 30.99 4.37 -38.39
CA LEU A 493 32.10 4.46 -39.35
C LEU A 493 31.95 5.76 -40.17
N PHE A 494 33.03 6.53 -40.27
CA PHE A 494 33.17 7.65 -41.18
C PHE A 494 34.28 7.34 -42.18
N THR A 495 33.98 7.43 -43.46
CA THR A 495 34.97 7.24 -44.52
C THR A 495 35.13 8.56 -45.26
N LEU A 496 36.32 9.15 -45.20
CA LEU A 496 36.68 10.36 -45.92
C LEU A 496 37.66 9.99 -47.04
N VAL A 497 37.25 10.22 -48.28
CA VAL A 497 38.07 10.01 -49.47
C VAL A 497 38.47 11.38 -49.99
N VAL A 498 39.78 11.63 -50.11
CA VAL A 498 40.33 12.90 -50.60
C VAL A 498 41.14 12.63 -51.86
N GLU A 499 40.75 13.28 -52.95
CA GLU A 499 41.32 13.13 -54.27
C GLU A 499 42.09 14.40 -54.66
N LYS A 500 43.41 14.25 -54.71
CA LYS A 500 44.35 15.10 -55.45
C LYS A 500 45.02 14.17 -56.48
N SER A 501 45.79 14.71 -57.44
CA SER A 501 46.44 13.97 -58.56
C SER A 501 47.14 12.62 -58.22
N ARG A 502 47.36 12.26 -56.94
CA ARG A 502 47.49 10.88 -56.44
C ARG A 502 46.71 10.72 -55.11
N SER A 503 45.98 9.61 -54.94
CA SER A 503 44.90 9.44 -53.94
C SER A 503 45.35 9.14 -52.48
N ARG A 504 44.54 9.53 -51.49
CA ARG A 504 44.59 9.03 -50.09
C ARG A 504 43.16 8.85 -49.56
N THR A 505 42.93 7.81 -48.76
CA THR A 505 41.64 7.55 -48.11
C THR A 505 41.81 7.37 -46.62
N THR A 506 41.03 8.11 -45.84
CA THR A 506 41.01 8.03 -44.39
C THR A 506 39.76 7.30 -43.94
N GLU A 507 39.93 6.21 -43.20
CA GLU A 507 38.85 5.48 -42.53
C GLU A 507 38.89 5.82 -41.03
N ILE A 508 37.82 6.41 -40.53
CA ILE A 508 37.69 6.83 -39.13
C ILE A 508 36.61 5.99 -38.47
N PHE A 509 36.99 5.21 -37.47
CA PHE A 509 36.06 4.48 -36.62
C PHE A 509 35.73 5.33 -35.39
N VAL A 510 34.44 5.51 -35.11
CA VAL A 510 33.96 6.25 -33.94
C VAL A 510 33.27 5.27 -33.00
N ASP A 511 34.00 4.89 -31.95
CA ASP A 511 33.45 4.32 -30.72
C ASP A 511 33.60 5.35 -29.58
N LEU A 512 33.30 4.96 -28.33
CA LEU A 512 33.75 5.72 -27.14
C LEU A 512 35.28 5.97 -27.12
N VAL A 513 36.03 5.23 -27.94
CA VAL A 513 37.41 5.46 -28.32
C VAL A 513 37.43 5.63 -29.84
N VAL A 514 37.99 6.72 -30.35
CA VAL A 514 38.04 6.98 -31.79
C VAL A 514 39.29 6.32 -32.36
N LYS A 515 39.16 5.47 -33.36
CA LYS A 515 40.30 4.89 -34.08
C LYS A 515 40.41 5.53 -35.44
N LEU A 516 41.46 6.31 -35.66
CA LEU A 516 41.76 6.94 -36.93
C LEU A 516 42.72 6.05 -37.72
N THR A 517 42.32 5.60 -38.90
CA THR A 517 43.17 4.87 -39.84
C THR A 517 43.29 5.67 -41.13
N VAL A 518 44.51 6.05 -41.50
CA VAL A 518 44.79 6.77 -42.75
C VAL A 518 45.53 5.85 -43.68
N SER A 519 44.95 5.57 -44.85
CA SER A 519 45.52 4.69 -45.85
C SER A 519 45.78 5.47 -47.15
N LYS A 520 46.94 5.22 -47.77
CA LYS A 520 47.29 5.81 -49.07
C LYS A 520 47.14 4.77 -50.16
N PHE A 521 46.47 5.15 -51.25
CA PHE A 521 46.33 4.35 -52.45
C PHE A 521 46.92 5.12 -53.63
N CYS A 522 47.37 4.43 -54.67
CA CYS A 522 47.98 5.08 -55.83
C CYS A 522 46.96 5.44 -56.93
N SER A 523 45.85 4.69 -56.99
CA SER A 523 44.77 4.82 -57.98
C SER A 523 43.39 4.68 -57.32
N VAL A 524 42.35 5.24 -57.95
CA VAL A 524 40.95 5.07 -57.54
C VAL A 524 40.50 3.60 -57.71
N GLN A 525 41.03 2.88 -58.70
CA GLN A 525 40.73 1.46 -58.92
C GLN A 525 41.33 0.56 -57.83
N ASP A 526 42.50 0.94 -57.29
CA ASP A 526 43.17 0.24 -56.19
C ASP A 526 42.41 0.42 -54.87
N LEU A 527 41.78 1.59 -54.69
CA LEU A 527 40.87 1.88 -53.57
C LEU A 527 39.61 1.01 -53.63
N GLU A 528 38.94 0.95 -54.79
CA GLU A 528 37.72 0.15 -54.97
C GLU A 528 37.98 -1.37 -54.85
N GLY A 529 39.16 -1.83 -55.26
CA GLY A 529 39.60 -3.22 -55.10
C GLY A 529 40.21 -3.56 -53.73
N ASN A 530 40.49 -2.55 -52.89
CA ASN A 530 41.27 -2.63 -51.66
C ASN A 530 42.62 -3.35 -51.83
N GLN A 531 43.35 -3.01 -52.91
CA GLN A 531 44.65 -3.60 -53.27
C GLN A 531 45.75 -2.55 -53.21
N ASN A 532 46.97 -2.92 -52.83
CA ASN A 532 48.16 -2.05 -52.82
C ASN A 532 48.05 -0.75 -51.99
N GLY A 533 47.25 -0.75 -50.91
CA GLY A 533 47.19 0.36 -49.95
C GLY A 533 48.32 0.33 -48.92
N SER A 534 48.90 1.49 -48.59
CA SER A 534 49.84 1.62 -47.47
C SER A 534 49.21 2.38 -46.30
N ASN A 535 49.16 1.78 -45.11
CA ASN A 535 48.71 2.46 -43.90
C ASN A 535 49.74 3.53 -43.51
N VAL A 536 49.31 4.79 -43.52
CA VAL A 536 50.14 5.95 -43.21
C VAL A 536 50.06 6.26 -41.71
N LEU A 537 48.87 6.20 -41.12
CA LEU A 537 48.65 6.44 -39.69
C LEU A 537 47.59 5.50 -39.14
N GLN A 538 47.82 5.03 -37.92
CA GLN A 538 46.85 4.29 -37.12
C GLN A 538 46.97 4.78 -35.68
N LEU A 539 46.00 5.55 -35.22
CA LEU A 539 46.00 6.18 -33.90
C LEU A 539 44.68 5.91 -33.17
N GLU A 540 44.75 5.82 -31.85
CA GLU A 540 43.59 5.72 -30.96
C GLU A 540 43.49 6.98 -30.11
N PHE A 541 42.32 7.61 -30.12
CA PHE A 541 42.06 8.87 -29.41
C PHE A 541 40.93 8.70 -28.41
N THR A 542 41.03 9.41 -27.30
CA THR A 542 39.97 9.52 -26.28
C THR A 542 39.13 10.78 -26.41
N ASP A 543 39.67 11.83 -27.03
CA ASP A 543 38.98 13.10 -27.31
C ASP A 543 38.77 13.28 -28.82
N LEU A 544 37.65 13.89 -29.19
CA LEU A 544 37.32 14.23 -30.57
C LEU A 544 38.12 15.43 -31.08
N ILE A 545 38.58 16.31 -30.19
CA ILE A 545 39.38 17.48 -30.56
C ILE A 545 40.75 17.03 -31.11
N ASP A 546 41.42 16.12 -30.39
CA ASP A 546 42.71 15.55 -30.81
C ASP A 546 42.62 14.85 -32.17
N VAL A 547 41.47 14.22 -32.46
CA VAL A 547 41.19 13.61 -33.78
C VAL A 547 41.12 14.69 -34.84
N GLY A 548 40.42 15.80 -34.58
CA GLY A 548 40.31 16.93 -35.48
C GLY A 548 41.68 17.54 -35.81
N GLU A 549 42.48 17.84 -34.80
CA GLU A 549 43.84 18.38 -34.99
C GLU A 549 44.74 17.42 -35.78
N SER A 550 44.68 16.13 -35.44
CA SER A 550 45.44 15.10 -36.17
C SER A 550 44.98 15.00 -37.62
N LEU A 551 43.67 15.09 -37.87
CA LEU A 551 43.10 15.04 -39.21
C LEU A 551 43.51 16.27 -40.02
N GLU A 552 43.43 17.47 -39.46
CA GLU A 552 43.91 18.70 -40.09
C GLU A 552 45.39 18.63 -40.44
N TRP A 553 46.24 18.15 -39.52
CA TRP A 553 47.66 17.94 -39.77
C TRP A 553 47.89 16.94 -40.91
N THR A 554 47.16 15.81 -40.94
CA THR A 554 47.31 14.84 -42.03
C THR A 554 46.86 15.37 -43.39
N LEU A 555 45.80 16.19 -43.41
CA LEU A 555 45.32 16.82 -44.63
C LEU A 555 46.28 17.91 -45.11
N ALA A 556 46.81 18.75 -44.21
CA ALA A 556 47.82 19.76 -44.55
C ALA A 556 49.07 19.13 -45.16
N ASN A 557 49.61 18.08 -44.52
CA ASN A 557 50.74 17.33 -45.07
C ASN A 557 50.44 16.70 -46.43
N PHE A 558 49.21 16.26 -46.66
CA PHE A 558 48.79 15.73 -47.96
C PHE A 558 48.72 16.82 -49.05
N ILE A 559 48.38 18.05 -48.68
CA ILE A 559 48.35 19.18 -49.60
C ILE A 559 49.78 19.68 -49.90
N GLU A 560 50.68 19.68 -48.91
CA GLU A 560 52.06 20.16 -49.05
C GLU A 560 53.03 19.15 -49.68
N GLU A 561 52.76 17.84 -49.59
CA GLU A 561 53.51 16.82 -50.34
C GLU A 561 53.28 17.01 -51.86
N PRO A 562 54.35 17.22 -52.68
CA PRO A 562 54.24 17.48 -54.12
C PRO A 562 53.80 16.28 -54.97
#